data_AF-A0A8T2PMU8-F1
#
_entry.id   AF-A0A8T2PMU8-F1
#
_cell.length_a   1.000
_cell.length_b   1.000
_cell.length_c   1.000
_cell.angle_alpha   90.00
_cell.angle_beta   90.00
_cell.angle_gamma   90.00
#
_symmetry.space_group_name_H-M   'P 1'
#
loop_
_entity.id
_entity.type
_entity.pdbx_description
1 polymer ?
#
loop_
_entity_poly.entity_id
_entity_poly.type
_entity_poly.pdbx_seq_one_letter_code
_entity_poly.pdbx_strand_id
1 'polypeptide(L)'
;MLLDKNLPLPRIKLIDFGLAHRIQEGTEFKNIFGTPEFVAPEIVNYEPLGLEADMWSIGVITYILLSGASPFLGDTKQETLANISAMNYEFDEEFFSHTSELAKSFIRQLLEKDTRKRMTIQDALNHPWIKCNEHREDPKPPEHRKRGDRQQLRTKRLKEYTIKSHSSMPPNHTYADFERFARVVEDIALVEVGLGGVAEARGTLQDDMEALASIYSEKASWYREESESARQELSKLRYELRKVEASRRQLREDLAATEASLAGVGSRFLERTSRLDALRCEISAELQWVQDIVGSLRLGDGCHDNGDGTGDSNGDLSSSSSVTKDDVNKAMKELLGRPHGIALEITEASQQR
;
A
#
# COMPACT_ATOMS: atom_id res chain seq x y z
N MET A 1 22.31 -9.31 9.83
CA MET A 1 21.83 -8.06 10.47
C MET A 1 22.98 -7.07 10.45
N LEU A 2 22.76 -5.84 10.01
CA LEU A 2 23.77 -4.76 9.97
C LEU A 2 24.16 -4.23 11.37
N LEU A 3 23.53 -4.76 12.42
CA LEU A 3 23.79 -4.44 13.82
C LEU A 3 24.47 -5.65 14.48
N ASP A 4 25.71 -5.47 14.91
CA ASP A 4 26.42 -6.44 15.74
C ASP A 4 25.96 -6.27 17.19
N LYS A 5 25.27 -7.29 17.72
CA LYS A 5 24.65 -7.25 19.04
C LYS A 5 25.66 -7.35 20.19
N ASN A 6 26.93 -7.59 19.87
CA ASN A 6 27.99 -7.88 20.85
C ASN A 6 28.90 -6.68 21.16
N LEU A 7 28.63 -5.51 20.57
CA LEU A 7 29.39 -4.30 20.84
C LEU A 7 28.63 -3.38 21.82
N PRO A 8 29.32 -2.80 22.82
CA PRO A 8 28.70 -1.87 23.77
C PRO A 8 28.21 -0.59 23.09
N LEU A 9 28.76 -0.24 21.93
CA LEU A 9 28.32 0.84 21.07
C LEU A 9 28.17 0.34 19.62
N PRO A 10 27.01 0.52 18.98
CA PRO A 10 26.81 0.09 17.61
C PRO A 10 27.68 0.92 16.65
N ARG A 11 28.42 0.25 15.76
CA ARG A 11 29.21 0.92 14.73
C ARG A 11 28.29 1.39 13.60
N ILE A 12 28.05 2.71 13.53
CA ILE A 12 27.28 3.32 12.44
C ILE A 12 28.14 3.34 11.16
N LYS A 13 27.54 2.94 10.04
CA LYS A 13 28.16 2.97 8.71
C LYS A 13 27.19 3.61 7.74
N LEU A 14 27.68 4.55 6.94
CA LEU A 14 26.93 5.06 5.79
C LEU A 14 26.85 3.97 4.72
N ILE A 15 25.67 3.81 4.17
CA ILE A 15 25.36 2.85 3.11
C ILE A 15 24.60 3.56 2.00
N ASP A 16 24.45 2.88 0.87
CA ASP A 16 23.70 3.35 -0.29
C ASP A 16 24.24 4.63 -0.94
N PHE A 17 25.27 4.43 -1.77
CA PHE A 17 25.87 5.50 -2.57
C PHE A 17 25.21 5.63 -3.96
N GLY A 18 24.00 5.09 -4.15
CA GLY A 18 23.31 5.09 -5.46
C GLY A 18 22.96 6.49 -5.97
N LEU A 19 22.81 7.46 -5.07
CA LEU A 19 22.55 8.88 -5.37
C LEU A 19 23.78 9.78 -5.15
N ALA A 20 24.93 9.20 -4.78
CA ALA A 20 26.13 9.98 -4.50
C ALA A 20 26.64 10.66 -5.78
N HIS A 21 26.92 11.96 -5.70
CA HIS A 21 27.40 12.75 -6.82
C HIS A 21 28.67 13.52 -6.45
N ARG A 22 29.64 13.54 -7.37
CA ARG A 22 30.87 14.32 -7.19
C ARG A 22 30.67 15.71 -7.75
N ILE A 23 30.58 16.71 -6.87
CA ILE A 23 30.49 18.12 -7.25
C ILE A 23 31.83 18.56 -7.84
N GLN A 24 31.79 19.24 -8.99
CA GLN A 24 32.94 19.86 -9.64
C GLN A 24 32.80 21.37 -9.55
N GLU A 25 33.89 22.07 -9.20
CA GLU A 25 33.90 23.53 -9.13
C GLU A 25 33.47 24.13 -10.49
N GLY A 26 32.55 25.09 -10.43
CA GLY A 26 32.02 25.78 -11.61
C GLY A 26 30.91 25.05 -12.37
N THR A 27 30.47 23.88 -11.92
CA THR A 27 29.32 23.16 -12.51
C THR A 27 28.13 23.20 -11.57
N GLU A 28 27.01 23.79 -11.99
CA GLU A 28 25.75 23.71 -11.24
C GLU A 28 25.15 22.31 -11.35
N PHE A 29 24.92 21.67 -10.20
CA PHE A 29 24.18 20.42 -10.12
C PHE A 29 22.79 20.69 -9.53
N LYS A 30 21.75 20.26 -10.23
CA LYS A 30 20.35 20.36 -9.79
C LYS A 30 19.70 19.00 -9.97
N ASN A 31 18.98 18.54 -8.96
CA ASN A 31 18.33 17.24 -9.02
C ASN A 31 17.11 17.20 -8.09
N ILE A 32 16.15 16.33 -8.38
CA ILE A 32 14.93 16.13 -7.57
C ILE A 32 14.81 14.64 -7.22
N PHE A 33 15.80 14.11 -6.51
CA PHE A 33 15.75 12.76 -5.95
C PHE A 33 15.82 12.81 -4.43
N GLY A 34 15.15 11.86 -3.77
CA GLY A 34 15.16 11.70 -2.32
C GLY A 34 13.80 11.30 -1.77
N THR A 35 13.80 10.79 -0.54
CA THR A 35 12.56 10.63 0.24
C THR A 35 12.19 12.02 0.78
N PRO A 36 10.97 12.55 0.49
CA PRO A 36 10.64 13.97 0.66
C PRO A 36 10.98 14.56 2.03
N GLU A 37 10.87 13.80 3.11
CA GLU A 37 11.08 14.29 4.48
C GLU A 37 12.56 14.58 4.83
N PHE A 38 13.53 14.06 4.08
CA PHE A 38 14.97 14.26 4.32
C PHE A 38 15.60 15.31 3.39
N VAL A 39 14.79 15.85 2.47
CA VAL A 39 15.24 16.70 1.37
C VAL A 39 15.39 18.14 1.86
N ALA A 40 16.48 18.78 1.47
CA ALA A 40 16.78 20.17 1.80
C ALA A 40 15.91 21.16 0.98
N PRO A 41 15.59 22.36 1.50
CA PRO A 41 14.71 23.32 0.82
C PRO A 41 15.22 23.74 -0.57
N GLU A 42 16.53 23.82 -0.78
CA GLU A 42 17.14 24.12 -2.08
C GLU A 42 16.86 23.04 -3.15
N ILE A 43 16.71 21.77 -2.75
CA ILE A 43 16.33 20.67 -3.65
C ILE A 43 14.85 20.84 -4.07
N VAL A 44 14.00 21.23 -3.11
CA VAL A 44 12.57 21.48 -3.36
C VAL A 44 12.37 22.67 -4.29
N ASN A 45 13.18 23.72 -4.12
CA ASN A 45 13.12 24.95 -4.91
C ASN A 45 13.89 24.88 -6.24
N TYR A 46 14.53 23.75 -6.54
CA TYR A 46 15.35 23.57 -7.75
C TYR A 46 16.54 24.56 -7.85
N GLU A 47 17.14 24.86 -6.71
CA GLU A 47 18.34 25.68 -6.57
C GLU A 47 19.62 24.84 -6.72
N PRO A 48 20.79 25.46 -6.99
CA PRO A 48 22.05 24.72 -7.08
C PRO A 48 22.38 23.97 -5.79
N LEU A 49 22.69 22.68 -5.92
CA LEU A 49 23.01 21.80 -4.80
C LEU A 49 24.48 21.89 -4.42
N GLY A 50 24.73 21.96 -3.12
CA GLY A 50 26.05 21.95 -2.50
C GLY A 50 26.20 20.84 -1.47
N LEU A 51 27.35 20.83 -0.78
CA LEU A 51 27.62 19.88 0.31
C LEU A 51 26.72 20.15 1.54
N GLU A 52 26.17 21.36 1.62
CA GLU A 52 25.29 21.83 2.67
C GLU A 52 23.95 21.07 2.68
N ALA A 53 23.55 20.50 1.54
CA ALA A 53 22.34 19.67 1.43
C ALA A 53 22.44 18.42 2.32
N ASP A 54 23.62 17.79 2.39
CA ASP A 54 23.84 16.65 3.27
C ASP A 54 23.78 17.04 4.75
N MET A 55 24.25 18.25 5.09
CA MET A 55 24.18 18.78 6.46
C MET A 55 22.73 18.99 6.93
N TRP A 56 21.83 19.36 6.02
CA TRP A 56 20.39 19.38 6.31
C TRP A 56 19.87 18.00 6.68
N SER A 57 20.19 16.98 5.88
CA SER A 57 19.77 15.61 6.16
C SER A 57 20.32 15.10 7.51
N ILE A 58 21.54 15.50 7.90
CA ILE A 58 22.06 15.24 9.25
C ILE A 58 21.22 15.92 10.33
N GLY A 59 20.77 17.16 10.12
CA GLY A 59 19.84 17.86 11.03
C GLY A 59 18.53 17.10 11.21
N VAL A 60 17.91 16.66 10.11
CA VAL A 60 16.67 15.87 10.12
C VAL A 60 16.87 14.53 10.85
N ILE A 61 17.94 13.80 10.52
CA ILE A 61 18.25 12.52 11.18
C ILE A 61 18.50 12.74 12.68
N THR A 62 19.22 13.79 13.06
CA THR A 62 19.50 14.10 14.47
C THR A 62 18.22 14.40 15.23
N TYR A 63 17.30 15.15 14.62
CA TYR A 63 15.98 15.40 15.20
C TYR A 63 15.24 14.07 15.43
N ILE A 64 15.15 13.21 14.41
CA ILE A 64 14.46 11.91 14.48
C ILE A 64 15.09 11.00 15.54
N LEU A 65 16.42 10.97 15.65
CA LEU A 65 17.12 10.13 16.63
C LEU A 65 16.86 10.56 18.09
N LEU A 66 16.62 11.85 18.32
CA LEU A 66 16.37 12.38 19.67
C LEU A 66 14.89 12.37 20.06
N SER A 67 13.98 12.57 19.10
CA SER A 67 12.53 12.66 19.36
C SER A 67 11.74 11.40 18.99
N GLY A 68 12.23 10.61 18.04
CA GLY A 68 11.46 9.55 17.36
C GLY A 68 10.45 10.07 16.33
N ALA A 69 10.38 11.38 16.10
CA ALA A 69 9.44 12.04 15.18
C ALA A 69 10.17 12.73 14.02
N SER A 70 9.52 12.86 12.86
CA SER A 70 10.08 13.57 11.70
C SER A 70 9.71 15.06 11.77
N PRO A 71 10.66 16.00 11.58
CA PRO A 71 10.43 17.43 11.83
C PRO A 71 9.48 18.09 10.84
N PHE A 72 9.36 17.55 9.61
CA PHE A 72 8.59 18.20 8.53
C PHE A 72 7.52 17.29 7.91
N LEU A 73 7.38 16.04 8.37
CA LEU A 73 6.46 15.08 7.79
C LEU A 73 5.01 15.53 7.98
N GLY A 74 4.31 15.71 6.85
CA GLY A 74 2.86 15.93 6.82
C GLY A 74 2.10 14.71 6.31
N ASP A 75 0.76 14.79 6.31
CA ASP A 75 -0.11 13.71 5.84
C ASP A 75 0.04 13.46 4.33
N THR A 76 0.47 14.50 3.60
CA THR A 76 0.75 14.42 2.16
C THR A 76 2.17 14.84 1.82
N LYS A 77 2.66 14.39 0.66
CA LYS A 77 3.96 14.83 0.13
C LYS A 77 3.99 16.34 -0.09
N GLN A 78 2.90 16.91 -0.59
CA GLN A 78 2.77 18.35 -0.81
C GLN A 78 2.89 19.13 0.50
N GLU A 79 2.24 18.64 1.56
CA GLU A 79 2.33 19.24 2.90
C GLU A 79 3.73 19.14 3.48
N THR A 80 4.38 17.98 3.33
CA THR A 80 5.78 17.79 3.76
C THR A 80 6.72 18.80 3.09
N LEU A 81 6.59 18.96 1.76
CA LEU A 81 7.39 19.93 1.00
C LEU A 81 7.06 21.39 1.39
N ALA A 82 5.80 21.68 1.72
CA ALA A 82 5.38 22.99 2.21
C ALA A 82 6.01 23.28 3.58
N ASN A 83 6.00 22.32 4.51
CA ASN A 83 6.63 22.45 5.82
C ASN A 83 8.14 22.70 5.72
N ILE A 84 8.84 21.95 4.85
CA ILE A 84 10.27 22.17 4.56
C ILE A 84 10.50 23.59 4.02
N SER A 85 9.70 24.01 3.04
CA SER A 85 9.84 25.32 2.40
C SER A 85 9.57 26.48 3.38
N ALA A 86 8.64 26.28 4.31
CA ALA A 86 8.25 27.24 5.35
C ALA A 86 9.15 27.19 6.59
N MET A 87 10.06 26.22 6.70
CA MET A 87 10.82 25.93 7.93
C MET A 87 9.89 25.68 9.13
N ASN A 88 8.75 25.04 8.88
CA ASN A 88 7.73 24.81 9.89
C ASN A 88 8.04 23.53 10.67
N TYR A 89 8.85 23.68 11.71
CA TYR A 89 9.11 22.64 12.72
C TYR A 89 9.31 23.28 14.09
N GLU A 90 9.02 22.54 15.14
CA GLU A 90 9.21 23.00 16.51
C GLU A 90 9.79 21.90 17.39
N PHE A 91 10.33 22.28 18.54
CA PHE A 91 10.82 21.34 19.54
C PHE A 91 9.72 21.12 20.57
N ASP A 92 8.75 20.28 20.22
CA ASP A 92 7.64 19.93 21.11
C ASP A 92 8.18 19.42 22.46
N GLU A 93 7.63 19.95 23.56
CA GLU A 93 8.04 19.58 24.91
C GLU A 93 7.79 18.10 25.20
N GLU A 94 6.78 17.48 24.58
CA GLU A 94 6.50 16.04 24.74
C GLU A 94 7.72 15.19 24.35
N PHE A 95 8.36 15.53 23.22
CA PHE A 95 9.52 14.77 22.71
C PHE A 95 10.87 15.32 23.18
N PHE A 96 10.94 16.61 23.52
CA PHE A 96 12.21 17.32 23.78
C PHE A 96 12.38 17.84 25.21
N SER A 97 11.52 17.46 26.17
CA SER A 97 11.62 17.84 27.59
C SER A 97 12.96 17.48 28.23
N HIS A 98 13.52 16.30 27.90
CA HIS A 98 14.79 15.82 28.42
C HIS A 98 16.00 16.12 27.53
N THR A 99 15.79 16.76 26.38
CA THR A 99 16.85 17.05 25.43
C THR A 99 17.53 18.37 25.78
N SER A 100 18.86 18.35 25.94
CA SER A 100 19.64 19.54 26.28
C SER A 100 19.49 20.67 25.25
N GLU A 101 19.56 21.92 25.71
CA GLU A 101 19.52 23.09 24.82
C GLU A 101 20.69 23.10 23.81
N LEU A 102 21.84 22.50 24.17
CA LEU A 102 22.96 22.32 23.24
C LEU A 102 22.58 21.44 22.04
N ALA A 103 21.79 20.39 22.26
CA ALA A 103 21.31 19.53 21.19
C ALA A 103 20.30 20.25 20.29
N LYS A 104 19.36 20.99 20.89
CA LYS A 104 18.39 21.81 20.15
C LYS A 104 19.10 22.87 19.30
N SER A 105 20.10 23.54 19.89
CA SER A 105 20.95 24.52 19.19
C SER A 105 21.72 23.90 18.01
N PHE A 106 22.25 22.69 18.18
CA PHE A 106 22.90 21.95 17.10
C PHE A 106 21.95 21.69 15.93
N ILE A 107 20.74 21.20 16.22
CA ILE A 107 19.71 20.95 15.20
C ILE A 107 19.32 22.25 14.49
N ARG A 108 19.07 23.35 15.21
CA ARG A 108 18.70 24.64 14.59
C ARG A 108 19.75 25.16 13.62
N GLN A 109 21.03 24.99 13.92
CA GLN A 109 22.11 25.46 13.04
C GLN A 109 22.30 24.57 11.79
N LEU A 110 21.83 23.32 11.83
CA LEU A 110 21.80 22.41 10.68
C LEU A 110 20.53 22.59 9.83
N LEU A 111 19.39 22.83 10.48
CA LEU A 111 18.11 23.15 9.85
C LEU A 111 18.01 24.66 9.62
N GLU A 112 18.97 25.21 8.88
CA GLU A 112 18.99 26.61 8.45
C GLU A 112 18.66 26.66 6.95
N LYS A 113 17.76 27.58 6.57
CA LYS A 113 17.28 27.67 5.18
C LYS A 113 18.33 28.25 4.24
N ASP A 114 19.06 29.28 4.69
CA ASP A 114 20.16 29.85 3.91
C ASP A 114 21.37 28.91 3.98
N THR A 115 21.70 28.28 2.86
CA THR A 115 22.82 27.33 2.75
C THR A 115 24.15 27.92 3.24
N ARG A 116 24.35 29.23 3.10
CA ARG A 116 25.59 29.91 3.54
C ARG A 116 25.69 30.10 5.05
N LYS A 117 24.55 30.07 5.74
CA LYS A 117 24.48 30.16 7.21
C LYS A 117 24.41 28.79 7.85
N ARG A 118 24.05 27.77 7.07
CA ARG A 118 23.97 26.38 7.53
C ARG A 118 25.34 25.91 8.00
N MET A 119 25.36 25.28 9.16
CA MET A 119 26.58 24.79 9.79
C MET A 119 27.33 23.82 8.88
N THR A 120 28.64 24.06 8.72
CA THR A 120 29.50 23.16 7.95
C THR A 120 29.82 21.89 8.74
N ILE A 121 30.29 20.84 8.05
CA ILE A 121 30.70 19.60 8.72
C ILE A 121 31.81 19.81 9.76
N GLN A 122 32.75 20.74 9.50
CA GLN A 122 33.85 21.03 10.41
C GLN A 122 33.32 21.70 11.69
N ASP A 123 32.40 22.65 11.54
CA ASP A 123 31.77 23.33 12.67
C ASP A 123 30.87 22.37 13.46
N ALA A 124 30.16 21.47 12.77
CA ALA A 124 29.34 20.45 13.40
C ALA A 124 30.15 19.49 14.28
N LEU A 125 31.30 19.00 13.79
CA LEU A 125 32.23 18.18 14.58
C LEU A 125 32.85 18.95 15.75
N ASN A 126 32.94 20.28 15.65
CA ASN A 126 33.44 21.15 16.70
C ASN A 126 32.36 21.65 17.66
N HIS A 127 31.08 21.36 17.39
CA HIS A 127 29.99 21.89 18.18
C HIS A 127 30.05 21.38 19.63
N PRO A 128 29.78 22.22 20.65
CA PRO A 128 29.85 21.80 22.05
C PRO A 128 29.00 20.58 22.37
N TRP A 129 27.85 20.40 21.71
CA TRP A 129 27.02 19.20 21.89
C TRP A 129 27.75 17.89 21.52
N ILE A 130 28.58 17.91 20.46
CA ILE A 130 29.34 16.74 20.00
C ILE A 130 30.61 16.56 20.83
N LYS A 131 31.29 17.65 21.18
CA LYS A 131 32.57 17.62 21.92
C LYS A 131 32.44 17.47 23.44
N CYS A 132 31.31 17.79 24.05
CA CYS A 132 31.14 17.76 25.51
C CYS A 132 31.17 16.36 26.14
N ASN A 133 31.39 15.29 25.37
CA ASN A 133 31.48 13.92 25.88
C ASN A 133 32.88 13.49 26.36
N GLU A 134 33.91 14.33 26.33
CA GLU A 134 35.23 13.88 26.79
C GLU A 134 35.41 13.81 28.31
N HIS A 135 34.66 14.51 29.17
CA HIS A 135 34.68 14.23 30.62
C HIS A 135 33.52 14.94 31.34
N ARG A 136 32.62 14.17 31.96
CA ARG A 136 31.91 14.52 33.22
C ARG A 136 31.05 13.35 33.72
N GLU A 137 31.68 12.21 33.99
CA GLU A 137 31.32 11.44 35.20
C GLU A 137 32.11 12.02 36.37
N ASP A 138 31.85 13.28 36.70
CA ASP A 138 32.10 13.80 38.04
C ASP A 138 30.72 14.09 38.63
N PRO A 139 30.34 13.50 39.77
CA PRO A 139 29.16 13.94 40.49
C PRO A 139 29.44 15.37 40.95
N LYS A 140 28.97 16.36 40.18
CA LYS A 140 29.01 17.75 40.61
C LYS A 140 28.28 17.84 41.96
N PRO A 141 28.93 18.30 43.03
CA PRO A 141 28.22 18.71 44.23
C PRO A 141 27.27 19.84 43.84
N PRO A 142 26.09 19.95 44.47
CA PRO A 142 25.11 20.97 44.10
C PRO A 142 25.73 22.37 44.26
N GLU A 143 25.92 23.05 43.12
CA GLU A 143 26.30 24.46 43.09
C GLU A 143 25.21 25.29 43.76
N HIS A 144 25.68 26.28 44.52
CA HIS A 144 24.92 27.14 45.40
C HIS A 144 23.67 27.74 44.75
N ARG A 145 22.51 27.16 45.05
CA ARG A 145 21.30 27.96 45.24
C ARG A 145 21.64 29.03 46.27
N LYS A 146 21.45 30.30 45.92
CA LYS A 146 21.62 31.46 46.80
C LYS A 146 21.10 31.07 48.18
N ARG A 147 22.03 30.98 49.14
CA ARG A 147 21.74 30.66 50.53
C ARG A 147 20.78 31.74 51.02
N GLY A 148 19.48 31.43 50.97
CA GLY A 148 18.45 32.24 51.60
C GLY A 148 18.89 32.47 53.04
N ASP A 149 18.71 33.71 53.48
CA ASP A 149 19.14 34.22 54.78
C ASP A 149 19.02 33.13 55.85
N ARG A 150 20.17 32.64 56.34
CA ARG A 150 20.21 31.79 57.52
C ARG A 150 19.65 32.64 58.64
N GLN A 151 18.36 32.48 58.95
CA GLN A 151 17.77 33.00 60.18
C GLN A 151 18.40 32.22 61.33
N GLN A 152 19.63 32.60 61.69
CA GLN A 152 20.25 32.18 62.94
C GLN A 152 19.28 32.56 64.04
N LEU A 153 18.80 31.57 64.79
CA LEU A 153 18.05 31.83 66.00
C LEU A 153 18.89 32.79 66.86
N ARG A 154 18.32 33.94 67.25
CA ARG A 154 19.05 35.04 67.93
C ARG A 154 19.44 34.63 69.36
N THR A 155 20.41 33.73 69.49
CA THR A 155 20.95 33.22 70.75
C THR A 155 21.83 34.23 71.48
N LYS A 156 22.16 35.38 70.85
CA LYS A 156 23.03 36.42 71.44
C LYS A 156 22.51 36.93 72.80
N ARG A 157 21.20 37.17 72.93
CA ARG A 157 20.60 37.62 74.21
C ARG A 157 20.58 36.53 75.27
N LEU A 158 20.38 35.27 74.88
CA LEU A 158 20.37 34.14 75.80
C LEU A 158 21.79 33.85 76.34
N LYS A 159 22.80 33.90 75.44
CA LYS A 159 24.23 33.78 75.74
C LYS A 159 24.69 34.86 76.74
N GLU A 160 24.22 36.09 76.56
CA GLU A 160 24.57 37.24 77.41
C GLU A 160 23.86 37.24 78.78
N TYR A 161 22.63 36.69 78.85
CA TYR A 161 21.87 36.55 80.10
C TYR A 161 22.44 35.40 80.96
N THR A 162 22.76 34.25 80.36
CA THR A 162 23.32 33.09 81.09
C THR A 162 24.70 33.36 81.69
N ILE A 163 25.54 34.15 81.02
CA ILE A 163 26.86 34.57 81.54
C ILE A 163 26.72 35.55 82.73
N LYS A 164 25.67 36.37 82.76
CA LYS A 164 25.45 37.36 83.82
C LYS A 164 24.76 36.79 85.07
N SER A 165 24.07 35.65 84.97
CA SER A 165 23.12 35.26 86.03
C SER A 165 23.61 34.24 87.07
N HIS A 166 24.58 33.35 86.86
CA HIS A 166 25.01 32.43 87.94
C HIS A 166 26.48 31.95 87.85
N SER A 167 27.20 32.10 88.96
CA SER A 167 28.56 31.61 89.25
C SER A 167 28.65 30.08 89.46
N SER A 168 27.80 29.27 88.84
CA SER A 168 27.67 27.85 89.18
C SER A 168 27.26 26.94 88.02
N MET A 169 27.84 27.11 86.83
CA MET A 169 27.65 26.16 85.73
C MET A 169 28.96 25.37 85.49
N PRO A 170 28.93 24.03 85.39
CA PRO A 170 30.15 23.22 85.27
C PRO A 170 30.86 23.46 83.94
N PRO A 171 32.17 23.17 83.84
CA PRO A 171 32.98 23.58 82.71
C PRO A 171 32.62 22.84 81.42
N ASN A 172 32.48 23.62 80.35
CA ASN A 172 32.72 23.31 78.95
C ASN A 172 31.80 22.40 78.11
N HIS A 173 30.91 21.55 78.66
CA HIS A 173 30.10 20.68 77.77
C HIS A 173 28.71 21.25 77.41
N THR A 174 28.03 21.90 78.35
CA THR A 174 26.60 22.26 78.20
C THR A 174 26.33 23.29 77.09
N TYR A 175 27.22 24.27 76.90
CA TYR A 175 27.03 25.32 75.89
C TYR A 175 27.30 24.84 74.46
N ALA A 176 28.29 23.96 74.29
CA ALA A 176 28.55 23.28 73.02
C ALA A 176 27.38 22.35 72.65
N ASP A 177 26.76 21.72 73.65
CA ASP A 177 25.57 20.88 73.45
C ASP A 177 24.34 21.72 73.05
N PHE A 178 24.16 22.92 73.60
CA PHE A 178 23.09 23.84 73.17
C PHE A 178 23.30 24.38 71.76
N GLU A 179 24.53 24.74 71.37
CA GLU A 179 24.79 25.16 69.98
C GLU A 179 24.67 24.00 68.99
N ARG A 180 25.05 22.78 69.39
CA ARG A 180 24.79 21.57 68.60
C ARG A 180 23.28 21.31 68.48
N PHE A 181 22.54 21.42 69.58
CA PHE A 181 21.09 21.27 69.58
C PHE A 181 20.39 22.30 68.69
N ALA A 182 20.79 23.58 68.77
CA ALA A 182 20.23 24.63 67.92
C ALA A 182 20.49 24.37 66.42
N ARG A 183 21.70 23.90 66.06
CA ARG A 183 22.00 23.49 64.68
C ARG A 183 21.16 22.30 64.24
N VAL A 184 20.97 21.31 65.11
CA VAL A 184 20.13 20.14 64.80
C VAL A 184 18.67 20.56 64.59
N VAL A 185 18.15 21.50 65.37
CA VAL A 185 16.78 22.03 65.18
C VAL A 185 16.66 22.81 63.86
N GLU A 186 17.67 23.63 63.52
CA GLU A 186 17.72 24.32 62.22
C GLU A 186 17.79 23.31 61.06
N ASP A 187 18.60 22.26 61.17
CA ASP A 187 18.73 21.22 60.16
C ASP A 187 17.43 20.39 60.02
N ILE A 188 16.74 20.06 61.13
CA ILE A 188 15.44 19.38 61.10
C ILE A 188 14.39 20.24 60.39
N ALA A 189 14.32 21.54 60.68
CA ALA A 189 13.40 22.45 60.01
C ALA A 189 13.67 22.54 58.49
N LEU A 190 14.95 22.54 58.07
CA LEU A 190 15.30 22.49 56.66
C LEU A 190 14.90 21.17 55.99
N VAL A 191 15.02 20.05 56.70
CA VAL A 191 14.60 18.74 56.22
C VAL A 191 13.07 18.68 56.08
N GLU A 192 12.30 19.23 57.00
CA GLU A 192 10.84 19.29 56.92
C GLU A 192 10.35 20.09 55.71
N VAL A 193 10.97 21.25 55.45
CA VAL A 193 10.68 22.05 54.25
C VAL A 193 11.06 21.29 52.97
N GLY A 194 12.20 20.59 52.99
CA GLY A 194 12.62 19.74 51.87
C GLY A 194 11.66 18.57 51.60
N LEU A 195 11.19 17.90 52.65
CA LEU A 195 10.20 16.83 52.57
C LEU A 195 8.86 17.32 52.03
N GLY A 196 8.44 18.55 52.40
CA GLY A 196 7.27 19.20 51.82
C GLY A 196 7.39 19.36 50.30
N GLY A 197 8.53 19.87 49.82
CA GLY A 197 8.78 20.00 48.38
C GLY A 197 8.84 18.64 47.64
N VAL A 198 9.34 17.59 48.29
CA VAL A 198 9.32 16.23 47.72
C VAL A 198 7.89 15.67 47.68
N ALA A 199 7.06 15.95 48.68
CA ALA A 199 5.66 15.53 48.70
C ALA A 199 4.84 16.24 47.61
N GLU A 200 5.08 17.54 47.39
CA GLU A 200 4.47 18.30 46.30
C GLU A 200 4.89 17.75 44.93
N ALA A 201 6.19 17.52 44.71
CA ALA A 201 6.70 16.94 43.47
C ALA A 201 6.11 15.54 43.19
N ARG A 202 5.94 14.72 44.23
CA ARG A 202 5.26 13.43 44.14
C ARG A 202 3.78 13.59 43.76
N GLY A 203 3.10 14.61 44.30
CA GLY A 203 1.73 14.95 43.91
C GLY A 203 1.63 15.30 42.43
N THR A 204 2.49 16.20 41.94
CA THR A 204 2.51 16.59 40.52
C THR A 204 2.78 15.41 39.59
N LEU A 205 3.74 14.53 39.93
CA LEU A 205 4.02 13.34 39.14
C LEU A 205 2.86 12.34 39.14
N GLN A 206 2.13 12.25 40.25
CA GLN A 206 0.94 11.40 40.34
C GLN A 206 -0.17 11.93 39.42
N ASP A 207 -0.40 13.25 39.41
CA ASP A 207 -1.38 13.89 38.53
C ASP A 207 -0.99 13.71 37.05
N ASP A 208 0.30 13.87 36.71
CA ASP A 208 0.81 13.64 35.35
C ASP A 208 0.64 12.17 34.93
N MET A 209 0.90 11.21 35.83
CA MET A 209 0.68 9.79 35.57
C MET A 209 -0.80 9.47 35.32
N GLU A 210 -1.71 10.09 36.06
CA GLU A 210 -3.15 9.91 35.87
C GLU A 210 -3.63 10.52 34.54
N ALA A 211 -3.10 11.69 34.16
CA ALA A 211 -3.36 12.30 32.86
C ALA A 211 -2.90 11.41 31.70
N LEU A 212 -1.67 10.87 31.78
CA LEU A 212 -1.14 9.93 30.78
C LEU A 212 -1.96 8.64 30.70
N ALA A 213 -2.41 8.10 31.84
CA ALA A 213 -3.28 6.93 31.87
C ALA A 213 -4.63 7.20 31.18
N SER A 214 -5.18 8.41 31.37
CA SER A 214 -6.43 8.84 30.71
C SER A 214 -6.25 8.90 29.19
N ILE A 215 -5.21 9.58 28.70
CA ILE A 215 -4.89 9.70 27.27
C ILE A 215 -4.69 8.32 26.64
N TYR A 216 -3.94 7.43 27.31
CA TYR A 216 -3.73 6.07 26.81
C TYR A 216 -5.06 5.31 26.70
N SER A 217 -5.94 5.42 27.70
CA SER A 217 -7.23 4.74 27.70
C SER A 217 -8.15 5.23 26.58
N GLU A 218 -8.17 6.54 26.33
CA GLU A 218 -8.95 7.18 25.26
C GLU A 218 -8.44 6.76 23.87
N LYS A 219 -7.11 6.78 23.69
CA LYS A 219 -6.47 6.32 22.44
C LYS A 219 -6.73 4.83 22.20
N ALA A 220 -6.73 4.02 23.26
CA ALA A 220 -7.04 2.60 23.18
C ALA A 220 -8.53 2.32 22.86
N SER A 221 -9.47 3.16 23.31
CA SER A 221 -10.86 3.08 22.84
C SER A 221 -10.98 3.48 21.37
N TRP A 222 -10.31 4.56 20.96
CA TRP A 222 -10.36 5.04 19.59
C TRP A 222 -9.85 3.99 18.60
N TYR A 223 -8.70 3.36 18.86
CA TYR A 223 -8.20 2.28 18.01
C TYR A 223 -9.13 1.07 17.96
N ARG A 224 -9.85 0.77 19.06
CA ARG A 224 -10.83 -0.32 19.06
C ARG A 224 -12.00 0.01 18.13
N GLU A 225 -12.59 1.20 18.28
CA GLU A 225 -13.70 1.66 17.42
C GLU A 225 -13.30 1.70 15.95
N GLU A 226 -12.14 2.27 15.62
CA GLU A 226 -11.65 2.33 14.24
C GLU A 226 -11.41 0.92 13.67
N SER A 227 -10.85 0.02 14.47
CA SER A 227 -10.66 -1.38 14.05
C SER A 227 -11.99 -2.11 13.83
N GLU A 228 -13.02 -1.80 14.61
CA GLU A 228 -14.36 -2.37 14.46
C GLU A 228 -15.07 -1.82 13.23
N SER A 229 -14.97 -0.51 12.99
CA SER A 229 -15.46 0.14 11.77
C SER A 229 -14.83 -0.48 10.51
N ALA A 230 -13.50 -0.60 10.48
CA ALA A 230 -12.79 -1.24 9.38
C ALA A 230 -13.22 -2.71 9.17
N ARG A 231 -13.45 -3.46 10.26
CA ARG A 231 -13.98 -4.83 10.17
C ARG A 231 -15.40 -4.87 9.60
N GLN A 232 -16.27 -3.93 9.98
CA GLN A 232 -17.63 -3.83 9.46
C GLN A 232 -17.61 -3.53 7.95
N GLU A 233 -16.83 -2.55 7.50
CA GLU A 233 -16.70 -2.25 6.07
C GLU A 233 -16.11 -3.43 5.27
N LEU A 234 -15.09 -4.11 5.80
CA LEU A 234 -14.58 -5.34 5.17
C LEU A 234 -15.64 -6.44 5.08
N SER A 235 -16.49 -6.58 6.10
CA SER A 235 -17.57 -7.57 6.11
C SER A 235 -18.62 -7.26 5.04
N LYS A 236 -18.98 -5.97 4.88
CA LYS A 236 -19.88 -5.47 3.85
C LYS A 236 -19.30 -5.70 2.45
N LEU A 237 -18.03 -5.38 2.25
CA LEU A 237 -17.34 -5.59 0.97
C LEU A 237 -17.28 -7.08 0.60
N ARG A 238 -17.01 -7.96 1.57
CA ARG A 238 -17.03 -9.42 1.34
C ARG A 238 -18.42 -9.93 0.98
N TYR A 239 -19.47 -9.38 1.59
CA TYR A 239 -20.84 -9.74 1.26
C TYR A 239 -21.18 -9.32 -0.18
N GLU A 240 -20.88 -8.07 -0.57
CA GLU A 240 -21.10 -7.60 -1.94
C GLU A 240 -20.27 -8.40 -2.96
N LEU A 241 -19.02 -8.75 -2.64
CA LEU A 241 -18.21 -9.62 -3.50
C LEU A 241 -18.89 -10.99 -3.71
N ARG A 242 -19.37 -11.64 -2.65
CA ARG A 242 -20.08 -12.93 -2.76
C ARG A 242 -21.36 -12.80 -3.59
N LYS A 243 -22.10 -11.70 -3.43
CA LYS A 243 -23.31 -11.41 -4.20
C LYS A 243 -23.00 -11.24 -5.69
N VAL A 244 -21.98 -10.44 -6.03
CA VAL A 244 -21.52 -10.26 -7.42
C VAL A 244 -21.01 -11.57 -8.01
N GLU A 245 -20.27 -12.38 -7.24
CA GLU A 245 -19.83 -13.69 -7.69
C GLU A 245 -20.99 -14.65 -7.97
N ALA A 246 -22.04 -14.63 -7.15
CA ALA A 246 -23.25 -15.42 -7.38
C ALA A 246 -23.98 -14.96 -8.65
N SER A 247 -24.18 -13.65 -8.83
CA SER A 247 -24.76 -13.10 -10.07
C SER A 247 -23.94 -13.46 -11.31
N ARG A 248 -22.60 -13.44 -11.21
CA ARG A 248 -21.71 -13.86 -12.29
C ARG A 248 -21.83 -15.37 -12.59
N ARG A 249 -22.02 -16.23 -11.59
CA ARG A 249 -22.28 -17.66 -11.82
C ARG A 249 -23.60 -17.86 -12.55
N GLN A 250 -24.67 -17.19 -12.09
CA GLN A 250 -25.98 -17.25 -12.75
C GLN A 250 -25.89 -16.83 -14.22
N LEU A 251 -25.26 -15.69 -14.51
CA LEU A 251 -25.10 -15.23 -15.90
C LEU A 251 -24.32 -16.22 -16.77
N ARG A 252 -23.35 -16.95 -16.22
CA ARG A 252 -22.62 -17.98 -16.97
C ARG A 252 -23.51 -19.18 -17.29
N GLU A 253 -24.37 -19.59 -16.36
CA GLU A 253 -25.33 -20.68 -16.59
C GLU A 253 -26.35 -20.26 -17.66
N ASP A 254 -26.85 -19.02 -17.59
CA ASP A 254 -27.76 -18.46 -18.61
C ASP A 254 -27.10 -18.40 -19.99
N LEU A 255 -25.83 -17.97 -20.06
CA LEU A 255 -25.06 -17.98 -21.31
C LEU A 255 -24.88 -19.40 -21.86
N ALA A 256 -24.51 -20.37 -21.03
CA ALA A 256 -24.37 -21.76 -21.45
C ALA A 256 -25.72 -22.33 -21.97
N ALA A 257 -26.84 -21.98 -21.32
CA ALA A 257 -28.18 -22.39 -21.77
C ALA A 257 -28.55 -21.77 -23.12
N THR A 258 -28.23 -20.49 -23.34
CA THR A 258 -28.48 -19.83 -24.64
C THR A 258 -27.60 -20.39 -25.75
N GLU A 259 -26.33 -20.70 -25.48
CA GLU A 259 -25.43 -21.39 -26.42
C GLU A 259 -25.96 -22.78 -26.79
N ALA A 260 -26.42 -23.58 -25.82
CA ALA A 260 -27.01 -24.88 -26.09
C ALA A 260 -28.28 -24.79 -26.96
N SER A 261 -29.14 -23.81 -26.69
CA SER A 261 -30.33 -23.54 -27.51
C SER A 261 -29.96 -23.13 -28.93
N LEU A 262 -28.97 -22.26 -29.09
CA LEU A 262 -28.44 -21.82 -30.38
C LEU A 262 -27.84 -22.99 -31.17
N ALA A 263 -27.06 -23.85 -30.52
CA ALA A 263 -26.52 -25.07 -31.14
C ALA A 263 -27.67 -25.97 -31.63
N GLY A 264 -28.73 -26.13 -30.84
CA GLY A 264 -29.93 -26.86 -31.27
C GLY A 264 -30.62 -26.26 -32.50
N VAL A 265 -30.74 -24.93 -32.58
CA VAL A 265 -31.25 -24.25 -33.79
C VAL A 265 -30.32 -24.47 -34.98
N GLY A 266 -29.00 -24.37 -34.76
CA GLY A 266 -27.98 -24.61 -35.79
C GLY A 266 -28.07 -26.01 -36.39
N SER A 267 -28.23 -27.04 -35.56
CA SER A 267 -28.42 -28.42 -36.01
C SER A 267 -29.68 -28.58 -36.87
N ARG A 268 -30.81 -27.98 -36.47
CA ARG A 268 -32.06 -28.00 -37.27
C ARG A 268 -31.90 -27.26 -38.60
N PHE A 269 -31.15 -26.17 -38.63
CA PHE A 269 -30.86 -25.44 -39.86
C PHE A 269 -29.99 -26.27 -40.81
N LEU A 270 -28.95 -26.91 -40.29
CA LEU A 270 -28.09 -27.83 -41.05
C LEU A 270 -28.90 -29.00 -41.63
N GLU A 271 -29.75 -29.63 -40.83
CA GLU A 271 -30.63 -30.71 -41.28
C GLU A 271 -31.55 -30.28 -42.42
N ARG A 272 -32.21 -29.11 -42.29
CA ARG A 272 -33.04 -28.53 -43.36
C ARG A 272 -32.24 -28.21 -44.62
N THR A 273 -31.02 -27.71 -44.47
CA THR A 273 -30.13 -27.39 -45.59
C THR A 273 -29.75 -28.66 -46.34
N SER A 274 -29.34 -29.71 -45.63
CA SER A 274 -29.05 -31.04 -46.20
C SER A 274 -30.27 -31.63 -46.93
N ARG A 275 -31.48 -31.46 -46.38
CA ARG A 275 -32.72 -31.91 -47.03
C ARG A 275 -33.00 -31.16 -48.33
N LEU A 276 -32.80 -29.85 -48.34
CA LEU A 276 -32.95 -29.03 -49.56
C LEU A 276 -31.90 -29.40 -50.61
N ASP A 277 -30.66 -29.66 -50.20
CA ASP A 277 -29.60 -30.13 -51.08
C ASP A 277 -29.92 -31.51 -51.69
N ALA A 278 -30.46 -32.43 -50.89
CA ALA A 278 -30.92 -33.74 -51.37
C ALA A 278 -32.04 -33.61 -52.42
N LEU A 279 -33.07 -32.80 -52.13
CA LEU A 279 -34.15 -32.52 -53.08
C LEU A 279 -33.64 -31.85 -54.36
N ARG A 280 -32.65 -30.94 -54.27
CA ARG A 280 -32.00 -30.35 -55.44
C ARG A 280 -31.33 -31.42 -56.29
N CYS A 281 -30.61 -32.35 -55.67
CA CYS A 281 -29.97 -33.47 -56.37
C CYS A 281 -31.01 -34.38 -57.05
N GLU A 282 -32.11 -34.73 -56.37
CA GLU A 282 -33.21 -35.51 -56.96
C GLU A 282 -33.81 -34.82 -58.19
N ILE A 283 -34.17 -33.53 -58.06
CA ILE A 283 -34.71 -32.75 -59.18
C ILE A 283 -33.70 -32.70 -60.33
N SER A 284 -32.41 -32.50 -60.04
CA SER A 284 -31.38 -32.47 -61.08
C SER A 284 -31.23 -33.81 -61.81
N ALA A 285 -31.36 -34.93 -61.09
CA ALA A 285 -31.30 -36.26 -61.67
C ALA A 285 -32.54 -36.55 -62.54
N GLU A 286 -33.73 -36.19 -62.06
CA GLU A 286 -34.97 -36.31 -62.84
C GLU A 286 -34.93 -35.43 -64.09
N LEU A 287 -34.42 -34.21 -64.01
CA LEU A 287 -34.22 -33.34 -65.17
C LEU A 287 -33.22 -33.92 -66.16
N GLN A 288 -32.11 -34.49 -65.69
CA GLN A 288 -31.11 -35.15 -66.54
C GLN A 288 -31.73 -36.36 -67.25
N TRP A 289 -32.48 -37.18 -66.51
CA TRP A 289 -33.18 -38.34 -67.07
C TRP A 289 -34.21 -37.94 -68.13
N VAL A 290 -34.99 -36.88 -67.90
CA VAL A 290 -35.92 -36.34 -68.91
C VAL A 290 -35.16 -35.84 -70.15
N GLN A 291 -34.02 -35.16 -69.97
CA GLN A 291 -33.19 -34.71 -71.10
C GLN A 291 -32.67 -35.89 -71.92
N ASP A 292 -32.22 -36.97 -71.27
CA ASP A 292 -31.72 -38.17 -71.94
C ASP A 292 -32.83 -38.88 -72.73
N ILE A 293 -34.06 -38.94 -72.21
CA ILE A 293 -35.23 -39.49 -72.93
C ILE A 293 -35.57 -38.63 -74.14
N VAL A 294 -35.64 -37.32 -73.98
CA VAL A 294 -35.93 -36.39 -75.08
C VAL A 294 -34.82 -36.45 -76.15
N GLY A 295 -33.56 -36.60 -75.73
CA GLY A 295 -32.42 -36.83 -76.63
C GLY A 295 -32.54 -38.14 -77.39
N SER A 296 -32.93 -39.23 -76.71
CA SER A 296 -33.14 -40.54 -77.31
C SER A 296 -34.29 -40.54 -78.32
N LEU A 297 -35.34 -39.75 -78.09
CA LEU A 297 -36.44 -39.55 -79.04
C LEU A 297 -36.03 -38.72 -80.27
N ARG A 298 -35.05 -37.82 -80.15
CA ARG A 298 -34.52 -37.00 -81.26
C ARG A 298 -33.46 -37.72 -82.09
N LEU A 299 -32.80 -38.73 -81.54
CA LEU A 299 -31.82 -39.57 -82.26
C LEU A 299 -32.46 -40.70 -83.09
N GLY A 300 -33.80 -40.77 -83.13
CA GLY A 300 -34.56 -41.70 -83.98
C GLY A 300 -34.77 -41.25 -85.42
N ASP A 301 -34.23 -40.11 -85.85
CA ASP A 301 -34.35 -39.64 -87.23
C ASP A 301 -33.04 -39.00 -87.72
N GLY A 302 -32.20 -39.82 -88.36
CA GLY A 302 -31.03 -39.33 -89.08
C GLY A 302 -29.88 -40.32 -89.21
N CYS A 303 -29.89 -41.13 -90.26
CA CYS A 303 -28.65 -41.57 -90.92
C CYS A 303 -28.87 -41.64 -92.43
N HIS A 304 -28.24 -40.70 -93.14
CA HIS A 304 -28.01 -40.71 -94.57
C HIS A 304 -26.63 -41.36 -94.81
N ASP A 305 -26.63 -42.29 -95.77
CA ASP A 305 -25.62 -42.45 -96.83
C ASP A 305 -24.33 -43.31 -96.62
N ASN A 306 -24.35 -44.41 -97.39
CA ASN A 306 -23.37 -44.93 -98.36
C ASN A 306 -22.02 -45.60 -98.01
N GLY A 307 -21.84 -46.76 -98.67
CA GLY A 307 -20.59 -47.22 -99.30
C GLY A 307 -19.94 -48.45 -98.64
N ASP A 308 -20.38 -49.68 -98.97
CA ASP A 308 -19.81 -50.59 -100.00
C ASP A 308 -18.45 -51.20 -99.59
N GLY A 309 -18.39 -52.43 -99.05
CA GLY A 309 -18.20 -53.72 -99.78
C GLY A 309 -16.90 -54.36 -99.22
N THR A 310 -16.68 -55.66 -98.98
CA THR A 310 -17.26 -56.95 -99.39
C THR A 310 -16.64 -58.08 -98.52
N GLY A 311 -17.41 -59.15 -98.24
CA GLY A 311 -16.95 -60.51 -97.82
C GLY A 311 -16.72 -60.70 -96.31
N ASP A 312 -17.18 -61.75 -95.62
CA ASP A 312 -17.71 -63.04 -96.04
C ASP A 312 -18.45 -63.71 -94.85
N SER A 313 -19.60 -64.31 -95.16
CA SER A 313 -20.26 -65.48 -94.54
C SER A 313 -20.55 -65.61 -93.02
N ASN A 314 -21.86 -65.42 -92.72
CA ASN A 314 -22.79 -66.24 -91.91
C ASN A 314 -22.58 -66.48 -90.40
N GLY A 315 -23.55 -65.98 -89.62
CA GLY A 315 -23.86 -66.47 -88.27
C GLY A 315 -24.72 -65.51 -87.43
N ASP A 316 -26.04 -65.71 -87.47
CA ASP A 316 -27.04 -65.42 -86.44
C ASP A 316 -27.36 -63.96 -86.01
N LEU A 317 -28.48 -63.49 -86.58
CA LEU A 317 -29.67 -62.96 -85.88
C LEU A 317 -29.43 -61.98 -84.72
N SER A 318 -29.35 -60.73 -85.14
CA SER A 318 -29.71 -59.52 -84.39
C SER A 318 -31.07 -59.58 -83.70
N SER A 319 -31.10 -59.27 -82.40
CA SER A 319 -32.27 -58.77 -81.67
C SER A 319 -32.00 -57.35 -81.18
N SER A 320 -32.13 -56.39 -82.09
CA SER A 320 -32.27 -54.97 -81.75
C SER A 320 -33.66 -54.77 -81.13
N SER A 321 -33.73 -54.60 -79.82
CA SER A 321 -34.97 -54.29 -79.11
C SER A 321 -35.41 -52.86 -79.42
N SER A 322 -36.39 -52.71 -80.30
CA SER A 322 -37.15 -51.46 -80.46
C SER A 322 -37.90 -51.17 -79.15
N VAL A 323 -37.57 -50.07 -78.48
CA VAL A 323 -38.33 -49.57 -77.33
C VAL A 323 -39.74 -49.22 -77.81
N THR A 324 -40.75 -49.93 -77.32
CA THR A 324 -42.15 -49.76 -77.75
C THR A 324 -42.86 -48.72 -76.88
N LYS A 325 -43.96 -48.14 -77.37
CA LYS A 325 -44.85 -47.25 -76.58
C LYS A 325 -45.31 -47.88 -75.26
N ASP A 326 -45.33 -49.21 -75.18
CA ASP A 326 -45.68 -49.95 -73.97
C ASP A 326 -44.58 -49.89 -72.91
N ASP A 327 -43.30 -49.83 -73.32
CA ASP A 327 -42.18 -49.61 -72.40
C ASP A 327 -42.21 -48.20 -71.80
N VAL A 328 -42.58 -47.21 -72.62
CA VAL A 328 -42.78 -45.82 -72.18
C VAL A 328 -43.97 -45.71 -71.22
N ASN A 329 -45.11 -46.34 -71.54
CA ASN A 329 -46.28 -46.35 -70.65
C ASN A 329 -46.02 -47.10 -69.34
N LYS A 330 -45.16 -48.13 -69.36
CA LYS A 330 -44.74 -48.87 -68.18
C LYS A 330 -43.81 -48.04 -67.28
N ALA A 331 -42.84 -47.33 -67.86
CA ALA A 331 -41.99 -46.39 -67.13
C ALA A 331 -42.81 -45.22 -66.52
N MET A 332 -43.79 -44.71 -67.26
CA MET A 332 -44.66 -43.62 -66.78
C MET A 332 -45.59 -44.08 -65.64
N LYS A 333 -46.05 -45.34 -65.68
CA LYS A 333 -46.79 -45.97 -64.57
C LYS A 333 -45.92 -46.23 -63.33
N GLU A 334 -44.64 -46.59 -63.50
CA GLU A 334 -43.70 -46.70 -62.38
C GLU A 334 -43.44 -45.34 -61.71
N LEU A 335 -43.42 -44.25 -62.49
CA LEU A 335 -43.24 -42.89 -61.99
C LEU A 335 -44.46 -42.39 -61.17
N LEU A 336 -45.67 -42.73 -61.61
CA LEU A 336 -46.92 -42.45 -60.87
C LEU A 336 -47.16 -43.40 -59.68
N GLY A 337 -46.47 -44.55 -59.63
CA GLY A 337 -46.63 -45.58 -58.60
C GLY A 337 -45.63 -45.50 -57.44
N ARG A 338 -44.59 -44.65 -57.51
CA ARG A 338 -43.65 -44.46 -56.40
C ARG A 338 -44.35 -43.74 -55.23
N PRO A 339 -44.33 -44.31 -54.01
CA PRO A 339 -44.96 -43.68 -52.87
C PRO A 339 -44.25 -42.35 -52.60
N HIS A 340 -44.95 -41.26 -52.88
CA HIS A 340 -44.53 -39.94 -52.45
C HIS A 340 -44.63 -39.94 -50.92
N GLY A 341 -43.51 -40.18 -50.25
CA GLY A 341 -43.39 -40.17 -48.79
C GLY A 341 -43.58 -38.76 -48.23
N ILE A 342 -44.80 -38.23 -48.34
CA ILE A 342 -45.27 -37.06 -47.61
C ILE A 342 -46.04 -37.59 -46.40
N ALA A 343 -45.31 -38.13 -45.43
CA ALA A 343 -45.81 -38.24 -44.07
C ALA A 343 -45.50 -36.91 -43.36
N LEU A 344 -46.49 -36.01 -43.36
CA LEU A 344 -46.51 -34.83 -42.50
C LEU A 344 -46.83 -35.30 -41.06
N GLU A 345 -45.81 -35.65 -40.29
CA GLU A 345 -45.94 -35.65 -38.83
C GLU A 345 -45.76 -34.21 -38.33
N ILE A 346 -46.88 -33.51 -38.23
CA ILE A 346 -47.01 -32.30 -37.42
C ILE A 346 -47.07 -32.79 -35.97
N THR A 347 -45.93 -32.77 -35.29
CA THR A 347 -45.90 -32.91 -33.82
C THR A 347 -46.20 -31.54 -33.21
N GLU A 348 -47.38 -31.45 -32.62
CA GLU A 348 -47.80 -30.39 -31.70
C GLU A 348 -46.81 -30.28 -30.54
N ALA A 349 -46.13 -29.13 -30.43
CA ALA A 349 -45.41 -28.72 -29.23
C ALA A 349 -45.79 -27.28 -28.90
N SER A 350 -47.05 -27.10 -28.48
CA SER A 350 -47.57 -25.87 -27.89
C SER A 350 -48.29 -26.20 -26.59
N GLN A 351 -47.56 -26.65 -25.57
CA GLN A 351 -48.05 -26.55 -24.19
C GLN A 351 -46.91 -26.62 -23.17
N GLN A 352 -46.28 -25.47 -22.94
CA GLN A 352 -45.77 -25.02 -21.63
C GLN A 352 -45.13 -23.64 -21.79
N ARG A 353 -45.94 -22.60 -21.57
CA ARG A 353 -45.56 -21.36 -20.90
C ARG A 353 -46.71 -20.94 -20.01
#